data_AF-A0A920VZW7-F1
#
_entry.id   AF-A0A920VZW7-F1
#
_cell.length_a   1.000
_cell.length_b   1.000
_cell.length_c   1.000
_cell.angle_alpha   90.00
_cell.angle_beta   90.00
_cell.angle_gamma   90.00
#
_symmetry.space_group_name_H-M   'P 1'
#
loop_
_entity.id
_entity.type
_entity.pdbx_description
1 polymer ?
#
loop_
_entity_poly.entity_id
_entity_poly.type
_entity_poly.pdbx_seq_one_letter_code
_entity_poly.pdbx_strand_id
1 'polypeptide(L)'
;MKNVLLLSIFLSFSPAAVFAADNAVLITLDGLRWQEVFSGLDRELAVHEEFSEQTKLLLERFWRDTPQERAETLLPFLHNTVFREGSFVGDRDAGSCAEVTNDWYFSYPGYSEILTGVVTTQSIRMAKTKS
;
A
#
# COMPACT_ATOMS: atom_id res chain seq x y z
N MET A 1 -45.11 -14.68 -15.78
CA MET A 1 -43.93 -15.13 -15.00
C MET A 1 -42.67 -14.29 -15.23
N LYS A 2 -42.42 -13.72 -16.43
CA LYS A 2 -41.31 -12.78 -16.68
C LYS A 2 -41.38 -11.46 -15.87
N ASN A 3 -42.58 -10.89 -15.70
CA ASN A 3 -42.73 -9.60 -15.01
C ASN A 3 -42.58 -9.69 -13.49
N VAL A 4 -42.81 -10.87 -12.90
CA VAL A 4 -42.58 -11.10 -11.46
C VAL A 4 -41.07 -11.20 -11.17
N LEU A 5 -40.31 -11.80 -12.09
CA LEU A 5 -38.84 -11.90 -11.97
C LEU A 5 -38.15 -10.52 -12.04
N LEU A 6 -38.67 -9.60 -12.85
CA LEU A 6 -38.15 -8.22 -12.97
C LEU A 6 -38.37 -7.40 -11.70
N LEU A 7 -39.48 -7.64 -10.97
CA LEU A 7 -39.80 -6.92 -9.75
C LEU A 7 -38.94 -7.39 -8.56
N SER A 8 -38.53 -8.66 -8.54
CA SER A 8 -37.66 -9.23 -7.50
C SER A 8 -36.22 -8.70 -7.56
N ILE A 9 -35.72 -8.33 -8.74
CA ILE A 9 -34.36 -7.80 -8.91
C ILE A 9 -34.25 -6.35 -8.37
N PHE A 10 -35.34 -5.58 -8.40
CA PHE A 10 -35.35 -4.20 -7.91
C PHE A 10 -35.41 -4.08 -6.39
N LEU A 11 -35.91 -5.09 -5.66
CA LEU A 11 -36.02 -5.04 -4.19
C LEU A 11 -34.72 -5.37 -3.45
N SER A 12 -33.67 -5.82 -4.14
CA SER A 12 -32.40 -6.20 -3.51
C SER A 12 -31.39 -5.06 -3.40
N PHE A 13 -31.67 -3.89 -3.98
CA PHE A 13 -30.79 -2.72 -3.94
C PHE A 13 -31.27 -1.73 -2.88
N SER A 14 -31.16 -2.10 -1.61
CA SER A 14 -31.27 -1.11 -0.53
C SER A 14 -29.90 -0.43 -0.40
N PRO A 15 -29.75 0.86 -0.74
CA PRO A 15 -28.50 1.55 -0.51
C PRO A 15 -28.24 1.56 1.00
N ALA A 16 -27.17 0.91 1.44
CA ALA A 16 -26.70 1.07 2.81
C ALA A 16 -26.33 2.54 2.99
N ALA A 17 -26.94 3.21 3.97
CA ALA A 17 -26.55 4.56 4.33
C ALA A 17 -25.13 4.51 4.90
N VAL A 18 -24.15 4.95 4.11
CA VAL A 18 -22.78 5.14 4.56
C VAL A 18 -22.72 6.49 5.26
N PHE A 19 -22.56 6.47 6.59
CA PHE A 19 -22.30 7.69 7.35
C PHE A 19 -20.81 8.03 7.25
N ALA A 20 -20.50 9.31 7.07
CA ALA A 20 -19.12 9.78 7.14
C ALA A 20 -18.58 9.56 8.55
N ALA A 21 -17.33 9.12 8.66
CA ALA A 21 -16.66 9.02 9.94
C ALA A 21 -16.39 10.44 10.49
N ASP A 22 -16.66 10.64 11.78
CA ASP A 22 -16.43 11.94 12.44
C ASP A 22 -14.93 12.26 12.60
N ASN A 23 -14.06 11.23 12.52
CA ASN A 23 -12.63 11.35 12.73
C ASN A 23 -11.86 10.66 11.60
N ALA A 24 -10.80 11.32 11.13
CA ALA A 24 -9.86 10.77 10.16
C ALA A 24 -8.45 10.75 10.74
N VAL A 25 -7.75 9.62 10.56
CA VAL A 25 -6.33 9.47 10.91
C VAL A 25 -5.58 9.09 9.63
N LEU A 26 -4.62 9.92 9.23
CA LEU A 26 -3.72 9.65 8.12
C LEU A 26 -2.38 9.11 8.64
N ILE A 27 -2.02 7.91 8.23
CA ILE A 27 -0.74 7.28 8.55
C ILE A 27 0.05 7.17 7.24
N THR A 28 1.24 7.77 7.22
CA THR A 28 2.19 7.66 6.11
C THR A 28 3.43 6.91 6.56
N LEU A 29 3.91 5.99 5.74
CA LEU A 29 5.14 5.25 5.99
C LEU A 29 6.19 5.67 4.95
N ASP A 30 7.37 6.07 5.41
CA ASP A 30 8.50 6.39 4.53
C ASP A 30 9.34 5.14 4.26
N GLY A 31 9.89 5.03 3.06
CA GLY A 31 10.80 3.95 2.68
C GLY A 31 10.18 2.56 2.57
N LEU A 32 8.86 2.40 2.71
CA LEU A 32 8.17 1.13 2.50
C LEU A 32 7.84 0.95 1.01
N ARG A 33 8.34 -0.12 0.37
CA ARG A 33 8.08 -0.37 -1.04
C ARG A 33 6.84 -1.25 -1.19
N TRP A 34 6.12 -1.07 -2.29
CA TRP A 34 4.92 -1.84 -2.58
C TRP A 34 5.23 -3.35 -2.70
N GLN A 35 6.44 -3.71 -3.15
CA GLN A 35 6.88 -5.10 -3.23
C GLN A 35 6.88 -5.78 -1.85
N GLU A 36 7.29 -5.11 -0.77
CA GLU A 36 7.21 -5.69 0.58
C GLU A 36 5.78 -5.82 1.05
N VAL A 37 4.91 -4.88 0.66
CA VAL A 37 3.49 -4.90 1.00
C VAL A 37 2.77 -6.08 0.35
N PHE A 38 3.03 -6.37 -0.93
CA PHE A 38 2.24 -7.34 -1.70
C PHE A 38 2.95 -8.68 -1.95
N SER A 39 4.28 -8.68 -1.98
CA SER A 39 5.11 -9.88 -2.29
C SER A 39 6.04 -10.31 -1.15
N GLY A 40 6.13 -9.50 -0.09
CA GLY A 40 6.87 -9.79 1.13
C GLY A 40 8.37 -9.63 1.00
N LEU A 41 9.12 -10.43 1.77
CA LEU A 41 10.58 -10.34 1.81
C LEU A 41 11.18 -10.55 0.41
N ASP A 42 11.89 -9.54 -0.08
CA ASP A 42 12.69 -9.61 -1.29
C ASP A 42 13.98 -10.39 -1.01
N ARG A 43 14.15 -11.53 -1.69
CA ARG A 43 15.31 -12.41 -1.49
C ARG A 43 16.60 -11.74 -1.89
N GLU A 44 16.60 -11.00 -3.00
CA GLU A 44 17.83 -10.41 -3.54
C GLU A 44 18.40 -9.39 -2.56
N LEU A 45 17.53 -8.62 -1.92
CA LEU A 45 17.93 -7.68 -0.87
C LEU A 45 18.27 -8.38 0.45
N ALA A 46 17.53 -9.42 0.82
CA ALA A 46 17.79 -10.14 2.06
C ALA A 46 19.16 -10.84 2.06
N VAL A 47 19.70 -11.21 0.89
CA VAL A 47 21.02 -11.86 0.76
C VAL A 47 22.14 -10.91 0.35
N HIS A 48 21.83 -9.65 0.08
CA HIS A 48 22.81 -8.68 -0.41
C HIS A 48 23.76 -8.27 0.71
N GLU A 49 25.06 -8.50 0.51
CA GLU A 49 26.09 -8.29 1.55
C GLU A 49 26.15 -6.84 2.07
N GLU A 50 25.88 -5.85 1.21
CA GLU A 50 25.87 -4.43 1.58
C GLU A 50 24.60 -4.01 2.33
N PHE A 51 23.47 -4.69 2.11
CA PHE A 51 22.17 -4.28 2.66
C PHE A 51 21.68 -5.17 3.80
N SER A 52 22.30 -6.33 3.99
CA SER A 52 21.87 -7.34 4.96
C SER A 52 23.05 -8.07 5.59
N GLU A 53 23.42 -7.64 6.80
CA GLU A 53 24.37 -8.36 7.66
C GLU A 53 23.74 -9.62 8.29
N GLN A 54 22.40 -9.73 8.25
CA GLN A 54 21.61 -10.73 8.99
C GLN A 54 20.79 -11.64 8.07
N THR A 55 21.31 -11.94 6.88
CA THR A 55 20.66 -12.78 5.86
C THR A 55 19.97 -14.02 6.42
N LYS A 56 20.68 -14.78 7.27
CA LYS A 56 20.15 -16.01 7.86
C LYS A 56 18.89 -15.76 8.69
N LEU A 57 18.91 -14.73 9.55
CA LEU A 57 17.77 -14.38 10.42
C LEU A 57 16.58 -13.87 9.61
N LEU A 58 16.83 -13.06 8.57
CA LEU A 58 15.77 -12.55 7.70
C LEU A 58 15.05 -13.69 6.97
N LEU A 59 15.82 -14.60 6.37
CA LEU A 59 15.26 -15.74 5.65
C LEU A 59 14.51 -16.68 6.59
N GLU A 60 15.09 -17.04 7.75
CA GLU A 60 14.42 -17.91 8.72
C GLU A 60 13.09 -17.32 9.21
N ARG A 61 13.04 -16.01 9.46
CA ARG A 61 11.87 -15.36 10.05
C ARG A 61 10.78 -15.08 9.02
N PHE A 62 11.14 -14.58 7.84
CA PHE A 62 10.20 -13.98 6.90
C PHE A 62 10.10 -14.68 5.54
N TRP A 63 10.99 -15.63 5.21
CA TRP A 63 10.89 -16.34 3.93
C TRP A 63 9.80 -17.41 3.95
N ARG A 64 8.98 -17.43 2.90
CA ARG A 64 7.94 -18.44 2.60
C ARG A 64 7.95 -18.69 1.10
N ASP A 65 7.38 -19.81 0.68
CA ASP A 65 7.45 -20.23 -0.73
C ASP A 65 6.60 -19.31 -1.63
N THR A 66 5.43 -18.89 -1.14
CA THR A 66 4.54 -18.00 -1.91
C THR A 66 4.72 -16.52 -1.55
N PRO A 67 4.56 -15.58 -2.51
CA PRO A 67 4.58 -14.14 -2.23
C PRO A 67 3.57 -13.71 -1.17
N GLN A 68 2.36 -14.29 -1.21
CA GLN A 68 1.28 -13.97 -0.28
C GLN A 68 1.65 -14.36 1.15
N GLU A 69 2.15 -15.57 1.38
CA GLU A 69 2.60 -15.98 2.72
C GLU A 69 3.78 -15.15 3.21
N ARG A 70 4.70 -14.73 2.31
CA ARG A 70 5.80 -13.83 2.66
C ARG A 70 5.29 -12.46 3.08
N ALA A 71 4.36 -11.88 2.31
CA ALA A 71 3.79 -10.57 2.58
C ALA A 71 3.03 -10.55 3.90
N GLU A 72 2.21 -11.57 4.16
CA GLU A 72 1.51 -11.74 5.44
C GLU A 72 2.50 -11.94 6.60
N THR A 73 3.55 -12.76 6.42
CA THR A 73 4.57 -12.97 7.45
C THR A 73 5.35 -11.69 7.76
N LEU A 74 5.63 -10.86 6.75
CA LEU A 74 6.40 -9.63 6.90
C LEU A 74 5.58 -8.50 7.53
N LEU A 75 4.31 -8.34 7.12
CA LEU A 75 3.41 -7.26 7.55
C LEU A 75 2.07 -7.81 8.06
N PRO A 76 2.06 -8.61 9.15
CA PRO A 76 0.89 -9.37 9.56
C PRO A 76 -0.31 -8.48 9.93
N PHE A 77 -0.09 -7.32 10.55
CA PHE A 77 -1.18 -6.40 10.89
C PHE A 77 -1.84 -5.78 9.64
N LEU A 78 -1.04 -5.45 8.63
CA LEU A 78 -1.55 -4.85 7.39
C LEU A 78 -2.44 -5.85 6.64
N HIS A 79 -1.99 -7.10 6.51
CA HIS A 79 -2.75 -8.16 5.83
C HIS A 79 -3.93 -8.66 6.66
N ASN A 80 -3.71 -9.01 7.93
CA ASN A 80 -4.74 -9.68 8.73
C ASN A 80 -5.77 -8.74 9.33
N THR A 81 -5.50 -7.44 9.42
CA THR A 81 -6.45 -6.45 9.96
C THR A 81 -6.85 -5.45 8.89
N VAL A 82 -5.90 -4.66 8.38
CA VAL A 82 -6.22 -3.51 7.53
C VAL A 82 -6.84 -3.92 6.20
N PHE A 83 -6.25 -4.90 5.49
CA PHE A 83 -6.77 -5.36 4.20
C PHE A 83 -8.07 -6.15 4.34
N ARG A 84 -8.22 -6.89 5.44
CA ARG A 84 -9.43 -7.67 5.73
C ARG A 84 -10.63 -6.80 6.09
N GLU A 85 -10.41 -5.72 6.83
CA GLU A 85 -11.46 -4.84 7.35
C GLU A 85 -11.65 -3.57 6.52
N GLY A 86 -10.80 -3.36 5.52
CA GLY A 86 -10.76 -2.15 4.70
C GLY A 86 -10.71 -2.43 3.21
N SER A 87 -10.16 -1.47 2.48
CA SER A 87 -9.91 -1.56 1.04
C SER A 87 -8.48 -1.11 0.77
N PHE A 88 -7.85 -1.70 -0.24
CA PHE A 88 -6.47 -1.43 -0.59
C PHE A 88 -6.29 -1.32 -2.10
N VAL A 89 -5.24 -0.60 -2.50
CA VAL A 89 -4.81 -0.39 -3.89
C VAL A 89 -3.28 -0.35 -3.94
N GLY A 90 -2.70 -0.55 -5.12
CA GLY A 90 -1.25 -0.46 -5.33
C GLY A 90 -0.53 -1.79 -5.56
N ASP A 91 -1.26 -2.91 -5.61
CA ASP A 91 -0.72 -4.19 -6.08
C ASP A 91 -0.52 -4.15 -7.60
N ARG A 92 0.71 -3.82 -8.02
CA ARG A 92 1.05 -3.67 -9.44
C ARG A 92 1.04 -5.01 -10.18
N ASP A 93 1.30 -6.12 -9.50
CA ASP A 93 1.24 -7.46 -10.10
C ASP A 93 -0.21 -7.87 -10.40
N ALA A 94 -1.17 -7.35 -9.62
CA ALA A 94 -2.60 -7.45 -9.89
C ALA A 94 -3.16 -6.34 -10.81
N GLY A 95 -2.30 -5.47 -11.36
CA GLY A 95 -2.71 -4.35 -12.23
C GLY A 95 -3.37 -3.18 -11.49
N SER A 96 -3.25 -3.10 -10.17
CA SER A 96 -3.73 -2.00 -9.34
C SER A 96 -2.64 -0.93 -9.18
N CYS A 97 -2.82 0.23 -9.80
CA CYS A 97 -1.87 1.34 -9.69
C CYS A 97 -2.27 2.31 -8.56
N ALA A 98 -1.32 2.61 -7.68
CA ALA A 98 -1.38 3.73 -6.75
C ALA A 98 0.00 4.40 -6.75
N GLU A 99 0.10 5.60 -7.28
CA GLU A 99 1.36 6.33 -7.41
C GLU A 99 1.16 7.83 -7.31
N VAL A 100 2.20 8.50 -6.83
CA VAL A 100 2.32 9.95 -6.92
C VAL A 100 2.78 10.33 -8.33
N THR A 101 2.35 11.50 -8.79
CA THR A 101 2.58 11.99 -10.16
C THR A 101 3.78 12.92 -10.27
N ASN A 102 4.39 13.31 -9.15
CA ASN A 102 5.65 14.06 -9.15
C ASN A 102 6.85 13.19 -9.56
N ASP A 103 7.87 13.84 -10.15
CA ASP A 103 9.08 13.17 -10.67
C ASP A 103 10.20 12.96 -9.62
N TRP A 104 9.89 13.14 -8.33
CA TRP A 104 10.91 13.17 -7.27
C TRP A 104 10.86 11.92 -6.37
N TYR A 105 12.01 11.30 -6.14
CA TYR A 105 12.14 10.06 -5.36
C TYR A 105 12.61 10.29 -3.92
N PHE A 106 12.09 11.33 -3.26
CA PHE A 106 12.36 11.63 -1.84
C PHE A 106 11.09 12.18 -1.16
N SER A 107 11.08 12.25 0.17
CA SER A 107 9.83 12.28 0.93
C SER A 107 8.96 13.53 0.74
N TYR A 108 9.54 14.74 0.65
CA TYR A 108 8.76 15.99 0.68
C TYR A 108 7.73 16.13 -0.47
N PRO A 109 8.10 15.95 -1.76
CA PRO A 109 7.15 16.04 -2.88
C PRO A 109 5.98 15.06 -2.75
N GLY A 110 6.27 13.83 -2.32
CA GLY A 110 5.24 12.81 -2.09
C GLY A 110 4.23 13.23 -1.01
N TYR A 111 4.70 13.69 0.15
CA TYR A 111 3.80 14.16 1.22
C TYR A 111 2.98 15.39 0.82
N SER A 112 3.60 16.34 0.11
CA SER A 112 2.89 17.53 -0.37
C SER A 112 1.78 17.14 -1.33
N GLU A 113 2.04 16.22 -2.25
CA GLU A 113 1.04 15.75 -3.21
C GLU A 113 -0.11 15.01 -2.52
N ILE A 114 0.19 14.13 -1.56
CA ILE A 114 -0.83 13.42 -0.76
C ILE A 114 -1.76 14.40 -0.02
N LEU A 115 -1.20 15.44 0.61
CA LEU A 115 -1.95 16.35 1.47
C LEU A 115 -2.70 17.45 0.70
N THR A 116 -2.20 17.85 -0.47
CA THR A 116 -2.75 18.98 -1.22
C THR A 116 -3.47 18.57 -2.50
N GLY A 117 -3.20 17.37 -3.02
CA GLY A 117 -3.64 16.94 -4.35
C GLY A 117 -2.95 17.70 -5.49
N VAL A 118 -1.87 18.43 -5.22
CA VAL A 118 -1.17 19.27 -6.20
C VAL A 118 0.30 18.87 -6.31
N VAL A 119 0.76 18.69 -7.55
CA VAL A 119 2.17 18.46 -7.86
C VAL A 119 2.95 19.76 -7.70
N THR A 120 3.97 19.74 -6.84
CA THR A 120 4.87 20.89 -6.71
C THR A 120 5.81 20.96 -7.92
N THR A 121 5.51 21.86 -8.86
CA THR A 121 6.35 22.12 -10.05
C THR A 121 7.50 23.08 -9.79
N GLN A 122 7.56 23.68 -8.59
CA GLN A 122 8.58 24.68 -8.26
C GLN A 122 9.95 24.03 -8.11
N SER A 123 11.02 24.72 -8.50
CA SER A 123 12.38 24.22 -8.36
C SER A 123 12.71 24.00 -6.87
N ILE A 124 12.61 22.75 -6.43
CA ILE A 124 12.89 22.37 -5.05
C ILE A 124 14.39 22.48 -4.84
N ARG A 125 14.82 23.59 -4.27
CA ARG A 125 16.21 23.77 -3.85
C ARG A 125 16.46 22.91 -2.63
N MET A 126 17.11 21.77 -2.84
CA MET A 126 17.73 20.99 -1.77
C MET A 126 18.74 21.87 -1.05
N ALA A 127 18.41 22.35 0.14
CA ALA A 127 19.42 22.84 1.06
C ALA A 127 20.29 21.63 1.44
N LYS A 128 21.46 21.50 0.81
CA LYS A 128 22.49 20.55 1.25
C LYS A 128 22.98 20.95 2.64
N THR A 129 22.27 20.57 3.68
CA THR A 129 22.87 20.46 5.01
C THR A 129 23.69 19.18 5.01
N LYS A 130 24.98 19.32 4.73
CA LYS A 130 25.99 18.32 5.11
C LYS A 130 25.86 18.10 6.61
N SER A 131 25.55 16.87 7.02
CA SER A 131 25.97 16.36 8.33
C SER A 131 27.43 15.94 8.28
#